data_AF-A0A497P311-F1
#
_entry.id   AF-A0A497P311-F1
#
_cell.length_a   1.000
_cell.length_b   1.000
_cell.length_c   1.000
_cell.angle_alpha   90.00
_cell.angle_beta   90.00
_cell.angle_gamma   90.00
#
_symmetry.space_group_name_H-M   'P 1'
#
loop_
_entity.id
_entity.type
_entity.pdbx_description
1 polymer ?
#
loop_
_entity_poly.entity_id
_entity_poly.type
_entity_poly.pdbx_seq_one_letter_code
_entity_poly.pdbx_strand_id
1 'polypeptide(L)'
;MSPNTFSKHLRRLMDRGILVSVSAEICYPSVGLEPILFFFKAPFRSLYDLERILDLHPYTRYRIRCIGSCNGIYALFAIPSGANAYL
;
A
#
# COMPACT_ATOMS: atom_id res chain seq x y z
N MET A 1 19.52 -12.92 -24.27
CA MET A 1 20.20 -12.71 -22.96
C MET A 1 20.19 -14.03 -22.22
N SER A 2 21.32 -14.45 -21.63
CA SER A 2 21.35 -15.72 -20.88
C SER A 2 20.70 -15.58 -19.49
N PRO A 3 20.20 -16.68 -18.89
CA PRO A 3 19.65 -16.66 -17.53
C PRO A 3 20.63 -16.09 -16.49
N ASN A 4 21.93 -16.32 -16.68
CA ASN A 4 22.98 -15.81 -15.80
C ASN A 4 23.13 -14.29 -15.89
N THR A 5 23.10 -13.73 -17.10
CA THR A 5 23.14 -12.28 -17.31
C THR A 5 21.88 -11.61 -16.73
N PHE A 6 20.70 -12.21 -16.93
CA PHE A 6 19.45 -11.72 -16.33
C PHE A 6 19.54 -11.68 -14.80
N SER A 7 19.95 -12.78 -14.17
CA SER A 7 20.05 -12.89 -12.72
C SER A 7 21.01 -11.86 -12.12
N LYS A 8 22.15 -11.61 -12.79
CA LYS A 8 23.11 -10.58 -12.38
C LYS A 8 22.49 -9.18 -12.43
N HIS A 9 21.72 -8.86 -13.47
CA HIS A 9 21.05 -7.57 -13.60
C HIS A 9 19.94 -7.39 -12.58
N LEU A 10 19.14 -8.44 -12.35
CA LEU A 10 18.06 -8.43 -11.36
C LEU A 10 18.62 -8.14 -9.96
N ARG A 11 19.69 -8.83 -9.54
CA ARG A 11 20.37 -8.56 -8.26
C ARG A 11 20.86 -7.12 -8.17
N ARG A 12 21.49 -6.60 -9.23
CA ARG A 12 21.96 -5.21 -9.25
C ARG A 12 20.81 -4.19 -9.08
N LEU A 13 19.62 -4.49 -9.58
CA LEU A 13 18.44 -3.64 -9.37
C LEU A 13 17.95 -3.70 -7.92
N MET A 14 17.98 -4.89 -7.32
CA MET A 14 17.62 -5.08 -5.91
C MET A 14 18.63 -4.41 -4.96
N ASP A 15 19.94 -4.60 -5.20
CA ASP A 15 21.02 -4.01 -4.38
C ASP A 15 20.98 -2.47 -4.41
N ARG A 16 20.49 -1.89 -5.51
CA ARG A 16 20.32 -0.44 -5.67
C ARG A 16 18.98 0.07 -5.12
N GLY A 17 18.12 -0.80 -4.60
CA GLY A 17 16.78 -0.45 -4.14
C GLY A 17 15.83 0.00 -5.26
N ILE A 18 16.17 -0.24 -6.53
CA ILE A 18 15.32 0.10 -7.68
C ILE A 18 14.19 -0.93 -7.79
N LEU A 19 14.53 -2.20 -7.60
CA LEU A 19 13.54 -3.28 -7.48
C LEU A 19 13.44 -3.67 -6.01
N VAL A 20 12.30 -3.39 -5.39
CA VAL A 20 12.09 -3.69 -3.97
C VAL A 20 11.82 -5.19 -3.77
N SER A 21 10.88 -5.75 -4.53
CA SER A 21 10.49 -7.16 -4.41
C SER A 21 9.80 -7.67 -5.68
N VAL A 22 9.73 -8.99 -5.79
CA VAL A 22 8.86 -9.69 -6.74
C VAL A 22 7.79 -10.41 -5.92
N SER A 23 6.53 -10.10 -6.19
CA SER A 23 5.38 -10.66 -5.48
C SER A 23 4.22 -10.90 -6.43
N ALA A 24 3.33 -11.82 -6.08
CA ALA A 24 2.08 -12.00 -6.80
C ALA A 24 1.14 -10.82 -6.53
N GLU A 25 0.39 -10.41 -7.55
CA GLU A 25 -0.67 -9.41 -7.41
C GLU A 25 -1.98 -10.13 -7.08
N ILE A 26 -2.69 -9.62 -6.08
CA ILE A 26 -3.93 -10.21 -5.58
C ILE A 26 -5.11 -9.63 -6.38
N CYS A 27 -5.90 -10.50 -7.00
CA CYS A 27 -7.22 -10.11 -7.51
C CYS A 27 -8.21 -10.06 -6.35
N TYR A 28 -8.43 -8.87 -5.77
CA TYR A 28 -9.29 -8.69 -4.59
C TYR A 28 -10.70 -9.30 -4.73
N PRO A 29 -11.44 -9.11 -5.84
CA PRO A 29 -12.77 -9.69 -6.00
C PRO A 29 -12.76 -11.22 -5.94
N SER A 30 -11.72 -11.87 -6.47
CA SER A 30 -11.61 -13.34 -6.47
C SER A 30 -11.40 -13.93 -5.08
N VAL A 31 -11.03 -13.11 -4.09
CA VAL A 31 -10.84 -13.52 -2.69
C VAL A 31 -11.88 -12.91 -1.75
N GLY A 32 -12.99 -12.38 -2.29
CA GLY A 32 -14.09 -11.81 -1.51
C GLY A 32 -13.71 -10.49 -0.81
N LEU A 33 -12.79 -9.72 -1.40
CA LEU A 33 -12.39 -8.41 -0.91
C LEU A 33 -12.77 -7.30 -1.90
N GLU A 34 -13.07 -6.12 -1.35
CA GLU A 34 -13.37 -4.90 -2.09
C GLU A 34 -12.37 -3.79 -1.75
N PRO A 35 -11.74 -3.16 -2.77
CA PRO A 35 -10.85 -2.03 -2.57
C PRO A 35 -11.65 -0.75 -2.28
N ILE A 36 -11.30 -0.04 -1.20
CA ILE A 36 -11.91 1.24 -0.82
C ILE A 36 -10.82 2.23 -0.46
N LEU A 37 -11.01 3.46 -0.94
CA LEU A 37 -10.06 4.55 -0.77
C LEU A 37 -10.59 5.56 0.24
N PHE A 38 -9.76 5.90 1.22
CA PHE A 38 -10.03 6.95 2.19
C PHE A 38 -8.95 8.01 2.16
N PHE A 39 -9.37 9.25 2.36
CA PHE A 39 -8.47 10.35 2.64
C PHE A 39 -8.70 10.84 4.07
N PHE A 40 -7.72 10.58 4.94
CA PHE A 40 -7.75 11.03 6.32
C PHE A 40 -7.08 12.40 6.42
N LYS A 41 -7.88 13.46 6.51
CA LYS A 41 -7.36 14.81 6.75
C LYS A 41 -6.81 14.90 8.18
N ALA A 42 -5.54 15.25 8.31
CA ALA A 42 -4.86 15.30 9.60
C ALA A 42 -3.73 16.36 9.61
N PRO A 43 -3.53 17.08 10.73
CA PRO A 43 -2.38 17.97 10.87
C PRO A 43 -1.07 17.17 10.91
N PHE A 44 0.06 17.78 10.50
CA PHE A 44 1.37 17.13 10.45
C PHE A 44 1.75 16.40 11.74
N ARG A 45 1.45 17.00 12.90
CA ARG A 45 1.77 16.45 14.23
C ARG A 45 1.12 15.09 14.51
N SER A 46 -0.01 14.78 13.88
CA SER A 46 -0.73 13.52 14.10
C SER A 46 -0.54 12.52 12.96
N LEU A 47 0.23 12.85 11.92
CA LEU A 47 0.46 11.93 10.80
C LEU A 47 1.14 10.65 11.26
N TYR A 48 2.15 10.76 12.14
CA TYR A 48 2.88 9.59 12.63
C TYR A 48 1.98 8.60 13.38
N ASP A 49 1.13 9.09 14.28
CA ASP A 49 0.18 8.23 15.01
C ASP A 49 -0.83 7.60 14.07
N LEU A 50 -1.35 8.36 13.11
CA LEU A 50 -2.29 7.86 12.12
C LEU A 50 -1.66 6.79 11.22
N GLU A 51 -0.41 6.97 10.80
CA GLU A 51 0.34 5.95 10.07
C GLU A 51 0.47 4.66 10.85
N ARG A 52 0.80 4.76 12.14
CA ARG A 52 0.92 3.59 13.02
C ARG A 52 -0.41 2.86 13.18
N ILE A 53 -1.52 3.59 13.29
CA ILE A 53 -2.86 2.99 13.34
C ILE A 53 -3.17 2.27 12.04
N LEU A 54 -2.86 2.89 10.89
CA LEU A 54 -3.09 2.29 9.57
C LEU A 54 -2.19 1.07 9.32
N ASP A 55 -0.94 1.07 9.78
CA ASP A 55 -0.05 -0.10 9.69
C ASP A 55 -0.56 -1.31 10.47
N LEU A 56 -1.27 -1.06 11.57
CA LEU A 56 -1.86 -2.12 12.41
C LEU A 56 -3.21 -2.60 11.90
N HIS A 57 -3.86 -1.85 11.00
CA HIS A 57 -5.19 -2.18 10.53
C HIS A 57 -5.13 -3.33 9.50
N PRO A 58 -5.84 -4.45 9.72
CA PRO A 58 -5.64 -5.70 8.98
C PRO A 58 -5.96 -5.60 7.48
N TYR A 59 -6.79 -4.62 7.12
CA TYR A 59 -7.21 -4.41 5.74
C TYR A 59 -6.44 -3.31 5.01
N THR A 60 -5.51 -2.62 5.65
CA THR A 60 -4.69 -1.60 4.97
C THR A 60 -3.74 -2.27 3.99
N ARG A 61 -3.80 -1.84 2.73
CA ARG A 61 -2.95 -2.37 1.64
C ARG A 61 -1.91 -1.37 1.18
N TYR A 62 -2.26 -0.10 1.22
CA TYR A 62 -1.38 0.98 0.83
C TYR A 62 -1.75 2.24 1.61
N ARG A 63 -0.74 3.03 1.94
CA ARG A 63 -0.92 4.38 2.48
C ARG A 63 0.19 5.30 1.99
N ILE A 64 -0.13 6.57 1.82
CA ILE A 64 0.85 7.60 1.50
C ILE A 64 0.46 8.92 2.16
N ARG A 65 1.46 9.65 2.66
CA ARG A 65 1.27 11.01 3.14
C ARG A 65 0.98 11.93 1.95
N CYS A 66 -0.07 12.72 2.08
CA CYS A 66 -0.38 13.79 1.14
C CYS A 66 -0.07 15.11 1.83
N ILE A 67 0.81 15.90 1.22
CA ILE A 67 1.28 17.19 1.76
C ILE A 67 0.97 18.27 0.73
N GLY A 68 0.27 19.33 1.15
CA GLY A 68 -0.11 20.42 0.25
C GLY A 68 -1.28 21.25 0.79
N SER A 69 -2.23 21.59 -0.08
CA SER A 69 -3.45 22.34 0.28
C SER A 69 -4.31 21.60 1.31
N CYS A 70 -4.22 20.27 1.33
CA CYS A 70 -4.80 19.42 2.35
C CYS A 70 -3.75 18.41 2.82
N ASN A 71 -3.43 18.43 4.12
CA ASN A 71 -2.51 17.47 4.72
C ASN A 71 -3.29 16.27 5.25
N GLY A 72 -2.72 15.08 5.08
CA GLY A 72 -3.38 13.86 5.50
C GLY A 72 -2.71 12.59 4.99
N ILE A 73 -3.46 11.50 5.05
CA ILE A 73 -3.05 10.21 4.53
C ILE A 73 -4.12 9.71 3.56
N TYR A 74 -3.69 9.38 2.35
CA TYR A 74 -4.46 8.61 1.40
C TYR A 74 -4.19 7.13 1.64
N ALA A 75 -5.22 6.34 1.89
CA ALA A 75 -5.08 4.92 2.20
C ALA A 75 -6.06 4.07 1.40
N LEU A 76 -5.55 2.95 0.90
CA LEU A 76 -6.33 1.88 0.28
C LEU A 76 -6.53 0.78 1.31
N PHE A 77 -7.79 0.40 1.48
CA PHE A 77 -8.19 -0.78 2.23
C PHE A 77 -8.75 -1.82 1.27
N ALA A 78 -8.50 -3.10 1.54
CA ALA A 78 -9.21 -4.19 0.88
C ALA A 78 -10.02 -4.94 1.93
N ILE A 79 -11.28 -4.57 2.11
CA ILE A 79 -12.16 -5.09 3.17
C ILE A 79 -13.08 -6.20 2.64
N PRO A 80 -13.69 -7.03 3.49
CA PRO A 80 -14.62 -8.06 3.03
C PRO A 80 -15.79 -7.47 2.23
N SER A 81 -16.13 -8.11 1.12
CA SER A 81 -17.28 -7.72 0.29
C SER A 81 -18.56 -7.59 1.13
N GLY A 82 -19.31 -6.51 0.91
CA GLY A 82 -20.53 -6.21 1.66
C GLY A 82 -20.33 -5.59 3.05
N ALA A 83 -19.09 -5.44 3.54
CA ALA A 83 -18.82 -4.74 4.80
C ALA A 83 -19.02 -3.21 4.69
N ASN A 84 -19.18 -2.67 3.48
CA ASN A 84 -19.39 -1.22 3.24
C ASN A 84 -20.64 -0.67 3.91
N ALA A 85 -21.62 -1.51 4.24
CA ALA A 85 -22.81 -1.09 4.97
C ALA A 85 -22.50 -0.53 6.38
N TYR A 86 -21.29 -0.77 6.89
CA TYR A 86 -20.84 -0.34 8.22
C TYR A 86 -19.74 0.74 8.18
N LEU A 87 -19.43 1.27 6.99
CA LEU A 87 -18.50 2.39 6.80
C LEU A 87 -19.28 3.72 6.74
#